data_AF-W4VQ63-F1
#
_entry.id   AF-W4VQ63-F1
#
_cell.length_a   1.000
_cell.length_b   1.000
_cell.length_c   1.000
_cell.angle_alpha   90.00
_cell.angle_beta   90.00
_cell.angle_gamma   90.00
#
_symmetry.space_group_name_H-M   'P 1'
#
loop_
_entity.id
_entity.type
_entity.pdbx_description
1 polymer ?
#
loop_
_entity_poly.entity_id
_entity_poly.type
_entity_poly.pdbx_seq_one_letter_code
_entity_poly.pdbx_strand_id
1 'polypeptide(L)'
;MFDAPTLKIARDLKDQFLSKYAGEAKYDKALEILENGFDDAVKFYAEPEAAHRHIKSTNVIERLNEEIRRRERPIRIFPNNQSAFRLIGAVLIEAQKEYEKSNRRYIHFDN
;
A
#
# COMPACT_ATOMS: atom_id res chain seq x y z
N MET A 1 3.49 -14.25 -6.75
CA MET A 1 2.02 -14.05 -6.85
C MET A 1 1.69 -12.71 -7.51
N PHE A 2 1.95 -11.56 -6.87
CA PHE A 2 1.56 -10.23 -7.38
C PHE A 2 2.42 -9.69 -8.54
N ASP A 3 3.52 -10.38 -8.87
CA ASP A 3 4.33 -10.14 -10.07
C ASP A 3 4.03 -11.16 -11.18
N ALA A 4 3.00 -11.98 -11.02
CA ALA A 4 2.65 -12.97 -12.04
C ALA A 4 2.17 -12.27 -13.32
N PRO A 5 2.42 -12.86 -14.51
CA PRO A 5 2.01 -12.25 -15.78
C PRO A 5 0.49 -12.12 -15.94
N THR A 6 -0.28 -12.99 -15.28
CA THR A 6 -1.75 -13.00 -15.38
C THR A 6 -2.40 -13.29 -14.03
N LEU A 7 -3.65 -12.83 -13.87
CA LEU A 7 -4.46 -13.12 -12.70
C LEU A 7 -4.64 -14.62 -12.45
N LYS A 8 -4.72 -15.43 -13.52
CA LYS A 8 -4.81 -16.89 -13.39
C LYS A 8 -3.57 -17.46 -12.71
N ILE A 9 -2.38 -17.09 -13.19
CA ILE A 9 -1.11 -17.54 -12.58
C ILE A 9 -1.00 -17.02 -11.14
N ALA A 10 -1.45 -15.78 -10.87
CA ALA A 10 -1.46 -15.25 -9.51
C ALA A 10 -2.32 -16.10 -8.55
N ARG A 11 -3.49 -16.56 -9.01
CA ARG A 11 -4.39 -17.48 -8.27
C ARG A 11 -3.75 -18.85 -8.07
N ASP A 12 -3.18 -19.44 -9.11
CA ASP A 12 -2.51 -20.74 -8.98
C ASP A 12 -1.36 -20.67 -7.95
N LEU A 13 -0.61 -19.57 -7.95
CA LEU A 13 0.44 -19.31 -6.94
C LEU A 13 -0.13 -19.06 -5.53
N LYS A 14 -1.34 -18.49 -5.41
CA LYS A 14 -2.06 -18.37 -4.13
C LYS A 14 -2.30 -19.74 -3.54
N ASP A 15 -2.92 -20.60 -4.32
CA ASP A 15 -3.42 -21.89 -3.84
C ASP A 15 -2.26 -22.81 -3.50
N GLN A 16 -1.18 -22.76 -4.29
CA GLN A 16 0.09 -23.43 -3.97
C GLN A 16 0.69 -22.93 -2.65
N PHE A 17 0.67 -21.61 -2.40
CA PHE A 17 1.17 -21.04 -1.16
C PHE A 17 0.33 -21.45 0.05
N LEU A 18 -1.00 -21.38 -0.07
CA LEU A 18 -1.93 -21.82 0.98
C LEU A 18 -1.74 -23.30 1.30
N SER A 19 -1.70 -24.16 0.28
CA SER A 19 -1.51 -25.60 0.46
C SER A 19 -0.15 -25.94 1.07
N LYS A 20 0.91 -25.21 0.72
CA LYS A 20 2.26 -25.47 1.22
C LYS A 20 2.39 -25.28 2.73
N TYR A 21 1.70 -24.28 3.27
CA TYR A 21 1.78 -23.89 4.68
C TYR A 21 0.54 -24.30 5.49
N ALA A 22 -0.41 -24.99 4.87
CA ALA A 22 -1.61 -25.50 5.54
C ALA A 22 -1.23 -26.40 6.73
N GLY A 23 -1.82 -26.12 7.89
CA GLY A 23 -1.57 -26.89 9.12
C GLY A 23 -0.34 -26.43 9.92
N GLU A 24 0.45 -25.47 9.43
CA GLU A 24 1.50 -24.84 10.21
C GLU A 24 0.93 -23.67 11.03
N ALA A 25 0.57 -23.94 12.30
CA ALA A 25 -0.11 -22.97 13.18
C ALA A 25 0.53 -21.57 13.28
N LYS A 26 1.85 -21.46 13.05
CA LYS A 26 2.57 -20.18 13.00
C LYS A 26 2.15 -19.28 11.83
N TYR A 27 1.53 -19.83 10.79
CA TYR A 27 1.15 -19.13 9.56
C TYR A 27 -0.34 -18.92 9.40
N ASP A 28 -1.21 -19.55 10.22
CA ASP A 28 -2.67 -19.51 10.08
C ASP A 28 -3.22 -18.09 9.84
N LYS A 29 -2.80 -17.11 10.66
CA LYS A 29 -3.23 -15.71 10.50
C LYS A 29 -2.78 -15.09 9.17
N ALA A 30 -1.59 -15.42 8.70
CA ALA A 30 -1.09 -14.90 7.43
C ALA A 30 -1.83 -15.53 6.25
N LEU A 31 -2.18 -16.82 6.35
CA LEU A 31 -2.99 -17.52 5.34
C LEU A 31 -4.41 -16.93 5.28
N GLU A 32 -5.03 -16.69 6.44
CA GLU A 32 -6.35 -16.05 6.53
C GLU A 32 -6.35 -14.64 5.91
N ILE A 33 -5.36 -13.81 6.24
CA ILE A 33 -5.22 -12.46 5.67
C ILE A 33 -5.04 -12.53 4.16
N LEU A 34 -4.17 -13.42 3.67
CA LEU A 34 -3.95 -13.59 2.25
C LEU A 34 -5.23 -14.05 1.54
N GLU A 35 -5.93 -15.03 2.10
CA GLU A 35 -7.13 -15.59 1.50
C GLU A 35 -8.24 -14.54 1.38
N ASN A 36 -8.51 -13.80 2.47
CA ASN A 36 -9.54 -12.78 2.53
C ASN A 36 -9.20 -11.53 1.70
N GLY A 37 -7.91 -11.14 1.65
CA GLY A 37 -7.47 -9.92 0.99
C GLY A 37 -7.04 -10.09 -0.47
N PHE A 38 -6.89 -11.32 -0.96
CA PHE A 38 -6.31 -11.56 -2.28
C PHE A 38 -7.09 -10.91 -3.42
N ASP A 39 -8.41 -11.07 -3.45
CA ASP A 39 -9.23 -10.56 -4.55
C ASP A 39 -9.19 -9.03 -4.63
N ASP A 40 -9.04 -8.33 -3.51
CA ASP A 40 -8.82 -6.89 -3.48
C ASP A 40 -7.41 -6.53 -3.96
N ALA A 41 -6.39 -7.26 -3.50
CA ALA A 41 -5.00 -7.01 -3.81
C ALA A 41 -4.65 -7.22 -5.30
N VAL A 42 -5.44 -8.01 -6.04
CA VAL A 42 -5.22 -8.29 -7.47
C VAL A 42 -6.08 -7.47 -8.42
N LYS A 43 -6.91 -6.54 -7.93
CA LYS A 43 -7.75 -5.67 -8.80
C LYS A 43 -6.93 -4.86 -9.81
N PHE A 44 -5.66 -4.58 -9.51
CA PHE A 44 -4.77 -3.86 -10.42
C PHE A 44 -4.60 -4.55 -11.79
N TYR A 45 -4.85 -5.87 -11.91
CA TYR A 45 -4.82 -6.54 -13.23
C TYR A 45 -5.89 -6.04 -14.20
N ALA A 46 -6.94 -5.35 -13.71
CA ALA A 46 -7.94 -4.72 -14.57
C ALA A 46 -7.45 -3.40 -15.21
N GLU A 47 -6.32 -2.86 -14.74
CA GLU A 47 -5.77 -1.58 -15.17
C GLU A 47 -4.69 -1.79 -16.25
N PRO A 48 -4.30 -0.74 -16.99
CA PRO A 48 -3.17 -0.81 -17.93
C PRO A 48 -1.88 -1.27 -17.25
N GLU A 49 -1.08 -2.09 -17.94
CA GLU A 49 0.17 -2.67 -17.40
C GLU A 49 1.14 -1.59 -16.88
N ALA A 50 1.20 -0.43 -17.54
CA ALA A 50 2.00 0.71 -17.13
C ALA A 50 1.64 1.22 -15.71
N ALA A 51 0.37 1.09 -15.29
CA ALA A 51 -0.11 1.52 -13.99
C ALA A 51 0.12 0.48 -12.88
N HIS A 52 0.32 -0.81 -13.22
CA HIS A 52 0.40 -1.90 -12.23
C HIS A 52 1.43 -1.65 -11.15
N ARG A 53 2.65 -1.24 -11.52
CA ARG A 53 3.76 -0.95 -10.59
C ARG A 53 3.42 0.13 -9.56
N HIS A 54 2.53 1.05 -9.90
CA HIS A 54 2.16 2.18 -9.06
C HIS A 54 0.99 1.82 -8.15
N ILE A 55 0.02 1.06 -8.65
CA ILE A 55 -1.16 0.64 -7.89
C ILE A 55 -0.80 -0.40 -6.82
N LYS A 56 0.06 -1.37 -7.15
CA LYS A 56 0.43 -2.45 -6.22
C LYS A 56 1.47 -2.05 -5.16
N SER A 57 2.09 -0.87 -5.29
CA SER A 57 3.16 -0.42 -4.39
C SER A 57 2.61 0.43 -3.25
N THR A 58 3.05 0.15 -2.02
CA THR A 58 2.77 0.96 -0.83
C THR A 58 3.82 2.04 -0.56
N ASN A 59 4.90 2.12 -1.35
CA ASN A 59 6.06 2.98 -1.08
C ASN A 59 5.70 4.45 -0.82
N VAL A 60 4.75 5.00 -1.58
CA VAL A 60 4.34 6.40 -1.42
C VAL A 60 3.61 6.63 -0.10
N ILE A 61 2.69 5.72 0.26
CA ILE A 61 1.92 5.85 1.49
C ILE A 61 2.78 5.55 2.71
N GLU A 62 3.72 4.61 2.61
CA GLU A 62 4.68 4.28 3.67
C GLU A 62 5.62 5.45 3.95
N ARG A 63 6.22 6.04 2.90
CA ARG A 63 7.05 7.25 3.03
C ARG A 63 6.30 8.41 3.67
N LEU A 64 5.03 8.60 3.30
CA LEU A 64 4.18 9.64 3.89
C LEU A 64 3.91 9.35 5.37
N ASN A 65 3.58 8.12 5.72
CA ASN A 65 3.35 7.68 7.09
C ASN A 65 4.60 7.83 7.95
N GLU A 66 5.77 7.46 7.43
CA GLU A 66 7.07 7.66 8.09
C GLU A 66 7.32 9.14 8.41
N GLU A 67 7.01 10.05 7.49
CA GLU A 67 7.18 11.48 7.69
C GLU A 67 6.24 12.04 8.76
N ILE A 68 4.99 11.55 8.82
CA ILE A 68 4.06 11.84 9.90
C ILE A 68 4.64 11.34 11.24
N ARG A 69 5.09 10.07 11.30
CA ARG A 69 5.69 9.50 12.52
C ARG A 69 6.93 10.24 12.98
N ARG A 70 7.77 10.69 12.05
CA ARG A 70 8.99 11.48 12.34
C ARG A 70 8.66 12.78 13.05
N ARG A 71 7.59 13.47 12.61
CA ARG A 71 7.14 14.75 13.17
C ARG A 71 6.31 14.62 14.44
N GLU A 72 5.59 13.51 14.58
CA GLU A 72 4.86 13.15 15.79
C GLU A 72 5.79 12.77 16.94
N ARG A 73 6.89 12.05 16.66
CA ARG A 73 7.80 11.47 17.65
C ARG A 73 8.23 12.42 18.80
N PRO A 74 8.62 13.69 18.56
CA PRO A 74 8.96 14.61 19.64
C PRO A 74 7.77 15.09 20.47
N ILE A 75 6.55 15.07 19.92
CA ILE A 75 5.34 15.59 20.58
C ILE A 75 4.87 14.63 21.69
N ARG A 76 4.99 13.31 21.45
CA ARG A 76 4.56 12.20 22.31
C ARG A 76 3.06 12.15 22.63
N ILE A 77 2.48 13.23 23.12
CA ILE A 77 1.06 13.35 23.50
C ILE A 77 0.53 14.67 22.96
N PHE A 78 -0.52 14.61 22.13
CA PHE A 78 -1.19 15.82 21.67
C PHE A 78 -2.16 16.35 22.74
N PRO A 79 -2.29 17.68 22.90
CA PRO A 79 -3.21 18.27 23.86
C PRO A 79 -4.68 18.11 23.46
N ASN A 80 -4.97 17.87 22.17
CA ASN A 80 -6.28 17.56 21.61
C ASN A 80 -6.18 17.07 20.16
N ASN A 81 -7.26 16.50 19.63
CA ASN A 81 -7.34 16.00 18.26
C ASN A 81 -7.07 17.07 17.21
N GLN A 82 -7.50 18.32 17.44
CA GLN A 82 -7.28 19.42 16.51
C GLN A 82 -5.79 19.75 16.33
N SER A 83 -4.97 19.50 17.35
CA SER A 83 -3.53 19.70 17.28
C SER A 83 -2.86 18.60 16.44
N ALA A 84 -3.33 17.35 16.55
CA ALA A 84 -2.88 16.25 15.68
C ALA A 84 -3.29 16.49 14.21
N PHE A 85 -4.53 16.90 13.96
CA PHE A 85 -5.00 17.23 12.62
C PHE A 85 -4.19 18.33 11.96
N ARG A 86 -3.82 19.38 12.71
CA ARG A 86 -2.96 20.45 12.20
C ARG A 86 -1.58 19.94 11.78
N LEU A 87 -0.97 19.05 12.56
CA LEU A 87 0.33 18.47 12.20
C LEU A 87 0.20 17.64 10.92
N ILE A 88 -0.72 16.68 10.90
CA ILE A 88 -0.92 15.78 9.76
C ILE A 88 -1.26 16.60 8.52
N GLY A 89 -2.18 17.56 8.62
CA GLY A 89 -2.53 18.47 7.53
C GLY A 89 -1.33 19.26 7.00
N ALA A 90 -0.46 19.77 7.87
CA ALA A 90 0.77 20.45 7.46
C ALA A 90 1.72 19.50 6.68
N VAL A 91 1.87 18.25 7.13
CA VAL A 91 2.66 17.24 6.40
C VAL A 91 2.08 16.95 5.02
N LEU A 92 0.77 16.80 4.93
CA LEU A 92 0.08 16.53 3.66
C LEU A 92 0.22 17.69 2.68
N ILE A 93 0.08 18.94 3.15
CA ILE A 93 0.26 20.14 2.32
C ILE A 93 1.69 20.21 1.78
N GLU A 94 2.69 19.89 2.59
CA GLU A 94 4.09 19.86 2.15
C GLU A 94 4.34 18.74 1.14
N ALA A 95 3.84 17.53 1.40
CA ALA A 95 3.96 16.41 0.47
C ALA A 95 3.32 16.73 -0.90
N GLN A 96 2.15 17.40 -0.89
CA GLN A 96 1.50 17.87 -2.11
C GLN A 96 2.35 18.90 -2.86
N LYS A 97 2.92 19.88 -2.17
CA LYS A 97 3.81 20.88 -2.79
C LYS A 97 5.05 20.24 -3.43
N GLU A 98 5.65 19.25 -2.78
CA GLU A 98 6.78 18.51 -3.35
C GLU A 98 6.36 17.66 -4.55
N TYR A 99 5.17 17.07 -4.51
CA TYR A 99 4.59 16.35 -5.64
C TYR A 99 4.37 17.28 -6.85
N GLU A 100 3.79 18.47 -6.63
CA GLU A 100 3.54 19.47 -7.69
C GLU A 100 4.84 20.01 -8.33
N LYS A 101 5.91 20.16 -7.53
CA LYS A 101 7.25 20.54 -8.05
C LYS A 101 7.87 19.43 -8.89
N SER A 102 7.54 18.17 -8.61
CA SER A 102 8.02 17.03 -9.37
C SER A 102 7.24 16.94 -10.68
N ASN A 103 7.91 17.16 -11.81
CA ASN A 103 7.32 16.99 -13.15
C ASN A 103 7.01 15.51 -13.51
N ARG A 104 7.03 14.60 -12.53
CA ARG A 104 6.75 13.17 -12.68
C ARG A 104 5.32 12.88 -12.24
N ARG A 105 4.46 12.50 -13.19
CA ARG A 105 3.14 11.95 -12.89
C ARG A 105 3.30 10.54 -12.32
N TYR A 106 2.74 10.29 -11.13
CA TYR A 106 2.89 8.98 -10.47
C TYR A 106 2.10 7.87 -11.17
N ILE A 107 0.89 8.15 -11.68
CA ILE A 107 0.13 7.22 -12.51
C ILE A 107 -0.19 7.92 -13.82
N HIS A 108 0.04 7.23 -14.93
CA HIS A 108 -0.46 7.62 -16.24
C HIS A 108 -1.52 6.59 -16.65
N PHE A 109 -2.76 7.04 -16.77
CA PHE A 109 -3.79 6.29 -17.47
C PHE A 109 -3.75 6.78 -18.92
N ASP A 110 -3.51 5.85 -19.86
CA ASP A 110 -3.69 6.14 -21.27
C ASP A 110 -5.21 6.23 -21.51
N ASN A 111 -5.69 7.42 -21.88
CA ASN A 111 -7.10 7.66 -22.23
C ASN A 111 -7.40 7.18 -23.65
#